data_AF-A0A973AF39-F1
#
_entry.id   AF-A0A973AF39-F1
#
_cell.length_a   1.000
_cell.length_b   1.000
_cell.length_c   1.000
_cell.angle_alpha   90.00
_cell.angle_beta   90.00
_cell.angle_gamma   90.00
#
_symmetry.space_group_name_H-M   'P 1'
#
loop_
_entity.id
_entity.type
_entity.pdbx_description
1 polymer ?
#
loop_
_entity_poly.entity_id
_entity_poly.type
_entity_poly.pdbx_seq_one_letter_code
_entity_poly.pdbx_strand_id
1 'polypeptide(L)'
;WTVALTRMISAVFRRGGDVSFVVEELKAVFDPRGGQWMGGRYVPSLLAAIGDVIEQHMIATGFLTGPDQLADVDEAKLLNVAAMGGGSGGGSSSRGGSDSGPSVSGNLGAIAFRQCPKCGQASLVREEGCDNCKSCAYSKCG
;
A
#
# COMPACT_ATOMS: atom_id res chain seq x y z
N TRP A 1 -12.42 -21.73 6.71
CA TRP A 1 -12.21 -20.27 6.83
C TRP A 1 -12.91 -19.49 5.70
N THR A 2 -12.82 -19.93 4.44
CA THR A 2 -13.40 -19.22 3.27
C THR A 2 -14.91 -18.96 3.35
N VAL A 3 -15.69 -19.95 3.80
CA VAL A 3 -17.15 -19.79 4.00
C VAL A 3 -17.47 -18.78 5.10
N ALA A 4 -16.73 -18.78 6.21
CA ALA A 4 -16.92 -17.83 7.29
C ALA A 4 -16.60 -16.40 6.83
N LEU A 5 -15.47 -16.22 6.13
CA LEU A 5 -15.05 -14.94 5.58
C LEU A 5 -16.09 -14.36 4.62
N THR A 6 -16.54 -15.13 3.64
CA THR A 6 -17.54 -14.67 2.65
C THR A 6 -18.88 -14.33 3.30
N ARG A 7 -19.28 -15.05 4.35
CA ARG A 7 -20.49 -14.72 5.14
C ARG A 7 -20.34 -13.42 5.94
N MET A 8 -19.17 -13.17 6.53
CA MET A 8 -18.86 -11.91 7.23
C MET A 8 -18.86 -10.72 6.27
N ILE A 9 -18.15 -10.81 5.14
CA ILE A 9 -18.15 -9.78 4.10
C ILE A 9 -19.60 -9.49 3.65
N SER A 10 -20.38 -10.53 3.34
CA SER A 10 -21.78 -10.37 2.94
C SER A 10 -22.63 -9.67 4.02
N ALA A 11 -22.36 -9.91 5.31
CA ALA A 11 -23.06 -9.25 6.40
C ALA A 11 -22.71 -7.76 6.51
N VAL A 12 -21.42 -7.41 6.33
CA VAL A 12 -20.95 -6.02 6.33
C VAL A 12 -21.59 -5.24 5.17
N PHE A 13 -21.58 -5.79 3.96
CA PHE A 13 -22.16 -5.14 2.78
C PHE A 13 -23.68 -4.93 2.92
N ARG A 14 -24.40 -5.85 3.58
CA ARG A 14 -25.84 -5.67 3.86
C ARG A 14 -26.15 -4.65 4.94
N ARG A 15 -25.24 -4.42 5.91
CA ARG A 15 -25.42 -3.40 6.94
C ARG A 15 -25.40 -1.99 6.35
N GLY A 16 -24.68 -1.82 5.23
CA GLY A 16 -24.52 -0.53 4.56
C GLY A 16 -23.63 0.44 5.34
N GLY A 17 -23.48 1.66 4.81
CA GLY A 17 -22.52 2.64 5.27
C GLY A 17 -21.23 2.61 4.44
N ASP A 18 -20.15 3.17 4.99
CA ASP A 18 -18.85 3.13 4.36
C ASP A 18 -18.23 1.73 4.52
N VAL A 19 -18.07 1.04 3.38
CA VAL A 19 -17.46 -0.30 3.30
C VAL A 19 -16.14 -0.30 2.56
N SER A 20 -15.59 0.87 2.24
CA SER A 20 -14.28 1.03 1.57
C SER A 20 -13.16 0.29 2.32
N PHE A 21 -13.18 0.34 3.66
CA PHE A 21 -12.20 -0.33 4.52
C PHE A 21 -12.10 -1.84 4.27
N VAL A 22 -13.18 -2.53 3.85
CA VAL A 22 -13.15 -3.98 3.63
C VAL A 22 -12.17 -4.33 2.51
N VAL A 23 -12.11 -3.49 1.47
CA VAL A 23 -11.17 -3.64 0.36
C VAL A 23 -9.74 -3.42 0.85
N GLU A 24 -9.51 -2.36 1.61
CA GLU A 24 -8.20 -2.00 2.14
C GLU A 24 -7.64 -3.10 3.05
N GLU A 25 -8.46 -3.57 3.99
CA GLU A 25 -8.09 -4.65 4.92
C GLU A 25 -7.80 -5.96 4.19
N LEU A 26 -8.59 -6.34 3.19
CA LEU A 26 -8.34 -7.55 2.41
C LEU A 26 -7.03 -7.47 1.62
N LYS A 27 -6.73 -6.31 1.01
CA LYS A 27 -5.48 -6.06 0.26
C LYS A 27 -4.25 -6.01 1.18
N ALA A 28 -4.43 -5.65 2.45
CA ALA A 28 -3.36 -5.63 3.44
C ALA A 28 -2.97 -7.04 3.96
N VAL A 29 -3.80 -8.08 3.74
CA VAL A 29 -3.47 -9.43 4.21
C VAL A 29 -2.39 -10.08 3.36
N PHE A 30 -1.24 -10.34 3.98
CA PHE A 30 -0.09 -11.01 3.37
C PHE A 30 -0.04 -12.50 3.73
N ASP A 31 0.28 -13.36 2.75
CA ASP A 31 0.58 -14.78 2.98
C ASP A 31 1.98 -15.12 2.43
N PRO A 32 2.95 -15.47 3.27
CA PRO A 32 4.33 -15.76 2.84
C PRO A 32 4.45 -16.96 1.89
N ARG A 33 3.44 -17.83 1.83
CA ARG A 33 3.42 -19.01 0.95
C ARG A 33 2.30 -18.96 -0.10
N GLY A 34 1.45 -17.93 -0.04
CA GLY A 34 0.22 -17.82 -0.83
C GLY A 34 0.25 -16.73 -1.91
N GLY A 35 1.39 -16.05 -2.09
CA GLY A 35 1.55 -15.06 -3.16
C GLY A 35 1.70 -15.71 -4.54
N GLN A 36 1.14 -15.07 -5.56
CA GLN A 36 1.14 -15.57 -6.94
C GLN A 36 1.20 -14.43 -7.96
N TRP A 37 1.65 -14.74 -9.18
CA TRP A 37 1.65 -13.79 -10.29
C TRP A 37 0.33 -13.89 -11.06
N MET A 38 -0.45 -12.81 -11.12
CA MET A 38 -1.74 -12.75 -11.80
C MET A 38 -1.90 -11.44 -12.57
N GLY A 39 -2.36 -11.52 -13.82
CA GLY A 39 -2.64 -10.32 -14.62
C GLY A 39 -1.42 -9.39 -14.80
N GLY A 40 -0.21 -9.95 -14.90
CA GLY A 40 1.02 -9.17 -15.08
C GLY A 40 1.56 -8.51 -13.81
N ARG A 41 0.95 -8.72 -12.63
CA ARG A 41 1.44 -8.22 -11.34
C ARG A 41 1.53 -9.32 -10.30
N TYR A 42 2.40 -9.11 -9.30
CA TYR A 42 2.44 -9.95 -8.11
C TYR A 42 1.27 -9.63 -7.18
N VAL A 43 0.59 -10.67 -6.69
CA VAL A 43 -0.47 -10.56 -5.68
C VAL A 43 -0.01 -11.29 -4.43
N PRO A 44 0.02 -10.63 -3.25
CA PRO A 44 0.68 -11.15 -2.05
C PRO A 44 -0.10 -12.26 -1.33
N SER A 45 -1.39 -12.43 -1.62
CA SER A 45 -2.22 -13.51 -1.08
C SER A 45 -3.51 -13.68 -1.89
N LEU A 46 -4.22 -14.79 -1.70
CA LEU A 46 -5.57 -14.98 -2.26
C LEU A 46 -6.56 -13.94 -1.73
N LEU A 47 -6.39 -13.47 -0.48
CA LEU A 47 -7.27 -12.47 0.12
C LEU A 47 -7.08 -11.10 -0.53
N ALA A 48 -5.82 -10.73 -0.82
CA ALA A 48 -5.52 -9.52 -1.56
C ALA A 48 -6.13 -9.56 -2.97
N ALA A 49 -6.08 -10.72 -3.63
CA ALA A 49 -6.74 -10.92 -4.93
C ALA A 49 -8.27 -10.70 -4.86
N ILE A 50 -8.92 -11.21 -3.81
CA ILE A 50 -10.35 -10.99 -3.58
C ILE A 50 -10.61 -9.50 -3.33
N GLY A 51 -9.77 -8.83 -2.55
CA GLY A 51 -9.84 -7.38 -2.32
C GLY A 51 -9.77 -6.57 -3.61
N ASP A 52 -8.85 -6.91 -4.52
CA ASP A 52 -8.72 -6.27 -5.84
C ASP A 52 -10.01 -6.44 -6.69
N VAL A 53 -10.62 -7.63 -6.69
CA VAL A 53 -11.87 -7.88 -7.45
C VAL A 53 -13.04 -7.07 -6.85
N ILE A 54 -13.12 -6.99 -5.53
CA ILE A 54 -14.16 -6.20 -4.85
C ILE A 54 -13.96 -4.71 -5.14
N GLU A 55 -12.73 -4.21 -5.12
CA GLU A 55 -12.39 -2.82 -5.49
C GLU A 55 -12.88 -2.49 -6.90
N GLN A 56 -12.52 -3.33 -7.88
CA GLN A 56 -12.95 -3.17 -9.26
C GLN A 56 -14.48 -3.15 -9.39
N HIS A 57 -15.17 -4.02 -8.65
CA HIS A 57 -16.62 -4.04 -8.63
C HIS A 57 -17.20 -2.75 -8.03
N MET A 58 -16.66 -2.27 -6.90
CA MET A 58 -17.12 -1.05 -6.25
C MET A 58 -16.87 0.21 -7.09
N ILE A 59 -15.78 0.24 -7.87
CA ILE A 59 -15.55 1.29 -8.87
C ILE A 59 -16.57 1.17 -10.01
N ALA A 60 -16.79 -0.03 -10.54
CA ALA A 60 -17.74 -0.25 -11.64
C ALA A 60 -19.19 0.11 -11.27
N THR A 61 -19.58 -0.05 -10.01
CA THR A 61 -20.90 0.38 -9.50
C THR A 61 -20.96 1.87 -9.14
N GLY A 62 -19.84 2.60 -9.21
CA GLY A 62 -19.74 4.01 -8.82
C GLY A 62 -19.75 4.25 -7.31
N PHE A 63 -19.47 3.22 -6.49
CA PHE A 63 -19.36 3.37 -5.03
C PHE A 63 -18.01 3.98 -4.64
N LEU A 64 -16.93 3.56 -5.31
CA LEU A 64 -15.59 4.17 -5.19
C LEU A 64 -15.23 4.93 -6.46
N THR A 65 -14.45 5.98 -6.32
CA THR A 65 -13.84 6.69 -7.45
C THR A 65 -12.67 5.87 -7.98
N GLY A 66 -12.67 5.57 -9.28
CA GLY A 66 -11.55 4.89 -9.91
C GLY A 66 -10.29 5.78 -9.96
N PRO A 67 -9.10 5.17 -10.04
CA PRO A 67 -7.84 5.93 -10.14
C PRO A 67 -7.81 6.86 -11.36
N ASP A 68 -8.46 6.50 -12.47
CA ASP A 68 -8.53 7.33 -13.68
C ASP A 68 -9.40 8.59 -13.48
N GLN A 69 -10.41 8.54 -12.60
CA GLN A 69 -11.25 9.71 -12.27
C GLN A 69 -10.53 10.68 -11.32
N LEU A 70 -9.58 10.20 -10.52
CA LEU A 70 -8.74 11.06 -9.67
C LEU A 70 -7.73 11.86 -10.51
N ALA A 71 -7.28 11.32 -11.65
CA ALA A 71 -6.40 12.02 -12.58
C ALA A 71 -7.09 13.18 -13.31
N ASP A 72 -8.42 13.11 -13.50
CA ASP A 72 -9.20 14.14 -14.20
C ASP A 72 -9.62 15.31 -13.27
N VAL A 73 -9.57 15.12 -11.94
CA VAL A 73 -9.93 16.15 -10.95
C VAL A 73 -8.77 17.00 -10.45
N ASP A 74 -7.52 16.65 -10.81
CA ASP A 74 -6.33 17.47 -10.46
C ASP A 74 -6.17 18.69 -11.39
N GLU A 75 -6.58 18.64 -12.66
CA GLU A 75 -6.49 19.81 -13.56
C GLU A 75 -7.53 20.89 -13.25
N ALA A 76 -8.72 20.53 -12.77
CA ALA A 76 -9.83 21.48 -12.61
C ALA A 76 -9.75 22.33 -11.32
N LYS A 77 -8.94 21.94 -10.32
CA LYS A 77 -8.89 22.63 -9.02
C LYS A 77 -7.72 23.61 -8.85
N LEU A 78 -6.70 23.57 -9.71
CA LEU A 78 -5.52 24.43 -9.59
C LEU A 78 -5.73 25.88 -10.10
N LEU A 79 -6.78 26.16 -10.88
CA LEU A 79 -7.02 27.50 -11.43
C LEU A 79 -7.76 28.47 -10.48
N ASN A 80 -8.27 28.01 -9.33
CA ASN A 80 -9.08 28.84 -8.43
C ASN A 80 -8.47 29.14 -7.05
N VAL A 81 -7.21 28.72 -6.80
CA VAL A 81 -6.51 28.99 -5.52
C VAL A 81 -5.51 30.15 -5.64
N ALA A 82 -5.27 30.69 -6.84
CA ALA A 82 -4.30 31.76 -7.08
C ALA A 82 -4.82 33.19 -6.78
N ALA A 83 -6.03 33.34 -6.24
CA ALA A 83 -6.68 34.65 -6.07
C ALA A 83 -7.19 34.91 -4.64
N MET A 84 -6.40 34.62 -3.59
CA MET A 84 -6.46 35.37 -2.32
C MET A 84 -5.06 35.35 -1.65
N GLY A 85 -4.49 36.55 -1.47
CA GLY A 85 -3.21 36.79 -0.79
C GLY A 85 -3.20 36.30 0.66
N GLY A 86 -2.09 36.23 1.38
CA GLY A 86 -0.85 36.98 1.29
C GLY A 86 -0.42 37.28 2.73
N GLY A 87 0.85 37.01 3.06
CA GLY A 87 1.56 37.69 4.15
C GLY A 87 1.75 36.96 5.49
N SER A 88 3.04 36.86 5.85
CA SER A 88 3.65 37.11 7.17
C SER A 88 4.14 35.95 8.05
N GLY A 89 5.48 35.95 8.21
CA GLY A 89 6.22 35.75 9.47
C GLY A 89 6.26 34.31 10.00
N GLY A 90 7.34 33.77 10.53
CA GLY A 90 8.57 34.29 11.12
C GLY A 90 9.10 33.13 11.99
N GLY A 91 10.41 32.86 11.94
CA GLY A 91 10.98 31.60 12.41
C GLY A 91 11.01 31.37 13.92
N SER A 92 11.40 30.16 14.32
CA SER A 92 12.52 29.93 15.25
C SER A 92 12.77 28.44 15.47
N SER A 93 14.05 28.13 15.50
CA SER A 93 14.73 26.94 16.02
C SER A 93 14.10 26.24 17.23
N SER A 94 14.13 24.90 17.28
CA SER A 94 15.02 24.13 18.19
C SER A 94 14.71 22.63 18.27
N ARG A 95 15.80 21.84 18.30
CA ARG A 95 16.07 20.64 19.13
C ARG A 95 15.16 19.39 19.03
N GLY A 96 15.76 18.31 18.50
CA GLY A 96 16.21 17.17 19.31
C GLY A 96 15.20 16.09 19.76
N GLY A 97 15.43 14.86 19.29
CA GLY A 97 15.56 13.68 20.16
C GLY A 97 14.38 12.71 20.31
N SER A 98 14.73 11.41 20.25
CA SER A 98 14.08 10.21 20.85
C SER A 98 12.69 9.79 20.33
N ASP A 99 12.30 8.52 20.23
CA ASP A 99 12.89 7.17 20.36
C ASP A 99 11.78 6.16 19.96
N SER A 100 12.14 4.87 19.81
CA SER A 100 11.31 3.67 20.14
C SER A 100 10.62 2.83 19.03
N GLY A 101 11.40 1.92 18.42
CA GLY A 101 11.16 0.45 18.46
C GLY A 101 10.22 -0.25 17.44
N PRO A 102 10.27 -1.61 17.31
CA PRO A 102 11.03 -2.54 18.14
C PRO A 102 12.12 -3.33 17.40
N SER A 103 13.18 -3.59 18.16
CA SER A 103 14.17 -4.62 17.93
C SER A 103 13.54 -5.99 18.19
N VAL A 104 13.31 -6.79 17.14
CA VAL A 104 13.09 -8.23 17.32
C VAL A 104 14.42 -8.94 17.09
N SER A 105 15.15 -9.12 18.19
CA SER A 105 16.10 -10.21 18.32
C SER A 105 15.30 -11.50 18.49
N GLY A 106 15.08 -12.20 17.39
CA GLY A 106 14.52 -13.54 17.34
C GLY A 106 15.34 -14.37 16.38
N ASN A 107 16.39 -15.01 16.88
CA ASN A 107 17.19 -15.98 16.14
C ASN A 107 16.34 -17.26 15.97
N LEU A 108 15.46 -17.25 14.98
CA LEU A 108 15.00 -18.45 14.30
C LEU A 108 15.59 -18.37 12.89
N GLY A 109 16.27 -19.43 12.45
CA GLY A 109 16.99 -19.52 11.17
C GLY A 109 16.09 -19.25 9.97
N ALA A 110 15.80 -17.98 9.75
CA ALA A 110 14.92 -17.44 8.75
C ALA A 110 15.76 -17.24 7.50
N ILE A 111 15.24 -17.75 6.40
CA ILE A 111 15.58 -17.26 5.07
C ILE A 111 15.27 -15.75 5.11
N ALA A 112 16.28 -14.94 5.44
CA ALA A 112 16.16 -13.50 5.55
C ALA A 112 15.97 -12.98 4.12
N PHE A 113 14.71 -12.95 3.68
CA PHE A 113 14.33 -12.24 2.49
C PHE A 113 14.87 -10.82 2.63
N ARG A 114 15.85 -10.48 1.81
CA ARG A 114 16.54 -9.20 1.90
C ARG A 114 15.53 -8.11 1.58
N GLN A 115 15.09 -7.39 2.60
CA GLN A 115 14.21 -6.23 2.43
C GLN A 115 15.06 -5.08 1.88
N CYS A 116 14.50 -4.31 0.94
CA CYS A 116 15.20 -3.16 0.41
C CYS A 116 15.38 -2.09 1.50
N PRO A 117 16.60 -1.58 1.77
CA PRO A 117 16.83 -0.58 2.80
C PRO A 117 16.25 0.81 2.46
N LYS A 118 15.86 1.05 1.20
CA LYS A 118 15.28 2.33 0.75
C LYS A 118 13.76 2.37 0.89
N CYS A 119 13.06 1.26 0.66
CA CYS A 119 11.59 1.24 0.61
C CYS A 119 10.94 0.12 1.43
N GLY A 120 11.71 -0.76 2.09
CA GLY A 120 11.21 -1.87 2.89
C GLY A 120 10.59 -3.03 2.09
N GLN A 121 10.41 -2.89 0.78
CA GLN A 121 9.82 -3.91 -0.08
C GLN A 121 10.71 -5.15 -0.19
N ALA A 122 10.09 -6.33 -0.24
CA ALA A 122 10.74 -7.64 -0.40
C ALA A 122 11.08 -7.94 -1.88
N SER A 123 11.63 -6.95 -2.57
CA SER A 123 11.91 -6.98 -4.02
C SER A 123 13.40 -6.79 -4.33
N LEU A 124 14.27 -7.09 -3.37
CA LEU A 124 15.72 -7.00 -3.53
C LEU A 124 16.26 -8.28 -4.17
N VAL A 125 16.88 -8.14 -5.34
CA VAL A 125 17.46 -9.22 -6.14
C VAL A 125 18.95 -8.94 -6.30
N ARG A 126 19.80 -9.96 -6.15
CA ARG A 126 21.23 -9.83 -6.41
C ARG A 126 21.54 -10.27 -7.83
N GLU A 127 21.89 -9.30 -8.66
CA GLU A 127 22.34 -9.50 -10.04
C GLU A 127 23.78 -8.99 -10.10
N GLU A 128 24.68 -9.68 -10.83
CA GLU A 128 26.01 -9.15 -11.17
C GLU A 128 26.88 -8.61 -10.00
N GLY A 129 26.62 -9.06 -8.76
CA GLY A 129 27.33 -8.58 -7.56
C GLY A 129 26.74 -7.31 -6.92
N CYS A 130 25.60 -6.83 -7.44
CA CYS A 130 24.87 -5.68 -6.91
C CYS A 130 23.51 -6.11 -6.35
N ASP A 131 23.11 -5.51 -5.23
CA ASP A 131 21.76 -5.65 -4.69
C ASP A 131 20.84 -4.61 -5.35
N ASN A 132 19.93 -5.08 -6.20
CA ASN A 132 19.01 -4.28 -7.00
C ASN A 132 17.56 -4.44 -6.52
N CYS A 133 16.88 -3.33 -6.22
CA CYS A 133 15.47 -3.31 -5.84
C CYS A 133 14.59 -2.96 -7.04
N LYS A 134 13.73 -3.89 -7.47
CA LYS A 134 12.84 -3.68 -8.62
C LYS A 134 11.65 -2.75 -8.31
N SER A 135 11.38 -2.42 -7.04
CA SER A 135 10.27 -1.55 -6.64
C SER A 135 10.62 -0.07 -6.50
N CYS A 136 11.88 0.29 -6.26
CA CYS A 136 12.27 1.70 -6.02
C CYS A 136 13.60 2.12 -6.68
N ALA A 137 14.09 1.28 -7.61
CA ALA A 137 15.36 1.44 -8.33
C ALA A 137 16.58 1.67 -7.40
N TYR A 138 16.57 1.08 -6.21
CA TYR A 138 17.77 1.08 -5.34
C TYR A 138 18.78 0.09 -5.88
N SER A 139 20.04 0.48 -6.04
CA SER A 139 21.16 -0.41 -6.37
C SER A 139 22.34 -0.16 -5.45
N LYS A 140 22.95 -1.22 -4.94
CA LYS A 140 24.22 -1.14 -4.21
C LYS A 140 25.13 -2.30 -4.59
N CYS A 141 26.23 -1.97 -5.26
CA CYS A 141 27.29 -2.90 -5.60
C CYS A 141 28.31 -2.98 -4.45
N GLY A 142 28.89 -4.16 -4.25
CA GLY A 142 29.90 -4.43 -3.22
C GLY A 142 30.80 -5.57 -3.62
#